data_AF-A0A7C0V2I6-F1
#
_entry.id   AF-A0A7C0V2I6-F1
#
_cell.length_a   1.000
_cell.length_b   1.000
_cell.length_c   1.000
_cell.angle_alpha   90.00
_cell.angle_beta   90.00
_cell.angle_gamma   90.00
#
_symmetry.space_group_name_H-M   'P 1'
#
loop_
_entity.id
_entity.type
_entity.pdbx_description
1 polymer ?
#
loop_
_entity_poly.entity_id
_entity_poly.type
_entity_poly.pdbx_seq_one_letter_code
_entity_poly.pdbx_strand_id
1 'polypeptide(L)'
;IGVKMSKSIPQSAIFVHDSPEEIRKKIRGAYCPPQEAHGNPVLELARYVVFTHMDTLHINRPQKYGGAIAYNSYEELERDYLAGKLHPLDLKEGVAEALIEILAPVREYFKGREKILERMLSMEITR
;
A
#
# COMPACT_ATOMS: atom_id res chain seq x y z
N ILE A 1 -1.96 7.49 -17.62
CA ILE A 1 -1.76 7.13 -16.20
C ILE A 1 -0.70 8.07 -15.66
N GLY A 2 -1.04 8.89 -14.66
CA GLY A 2 -0.10 9.88 -14.11
C GLY A 2 0.86 9.20 -13.14
N VAL A 3 2.17 9.38 -13.36
CA VAL A 3 3.25 8.80 -12.54
C VAL A 3 3.47 9.57 -11.23
N LYS A 4 2.90 10.78 -11.13
CA LYS A 4 3.09 11.69 -9.99
C LYS A 4 1.92 11.54 -9.01
N MET A 5 2.23 11.13 -7.78
CA MET A 5 1.29 11.31 -6.66
C MET A 5 0.97 12.80 -6.52
N SER A 6 -0.30 13.16 -6.67
CA SER A 6 -0.74 14.54 -6.58
C SER A 6 -1.92 14.63 -5.62
N LYS A 7 -1.85 15.56 -4.65
CA LYS A 7 -2.97 15.85 -3.74
C LYS A 7 -4.24 16.27 -4.49
N SER A 8 -4.10 16.80 -5.72
CA SER A 8 -5.22 17.18 -6.59
C SER A 8 -5.98 15.98 -7.16
N ILE A 9 -5.42 14.76 -7.12
CA ILE A 9 -6.09 13.53 -7.52
C ILE A 9 -6.12 12.60 -6.30
N PRO A 10 -7.16 12.66 -5.45
CA PRO A 10 -7.21 11.94 -4.17
C PRO A 10 -7.04 10.42 -4.29
N GLN A 11 -7.39 9.84 -5.45
CA GLN A 11 -7.23 8.41 -5.71
C GLN A 11 -5.78 8.00 -6.05
N SER A 12 -4.91 8.96 -6.36
CA SER A 12 -3.50 8.71 -6.73
C SER A 12 -2.54 8.74 -5.53
N ALA A 13 -3.04 9.07 -4.34
CA ALA A 13 -2.22 9.24 -3.14
C ALA A 13 -2.85 8.52 -1.94
N ILE A 14 -2.00 7.82 -1.19
CA ILE A 14 -2.37 7.24 0.11
C ILE A 14 -2.09 8.30 1.16
N PHE A 15 -3.12 8.69 1.89
CA PHE A 15 -3.00 9.65 2.98
C PHE A 15 -2.80 8.91 4.30
N VAL A 16 -2.04 9.50 5.22
CA VAL A 16 -1.75 8.92 6.54
C VAL A 16 -3.00 8.72 7.42
N HIS A 17 -4.09 9.41 7.10
CA HIS A 17 -5.37 9.34 7.79
C HIS A 17 -6.44 8.56 7.01
N ASP A 18 -6.08 7.94 5.88
CA ASP A 18 -7.02 7.09 5.14
C ASP A 18 -7.49 5.93 6.03
N SER A 19 -8.78 5.61 5.92
CA SER A 19 -9.33 4.40 6.54
C SER A 19 -8.73 3.14 5.91
N PRO A 20 -8.74 1.99 6.62
CA PRO A 20 -8.27 0.73 6.06
C PRO A 20 -8.95 0.35 4.72
N GLU A 21 -10.24 0.66 4.57
CA GLU A 21 -11.00 0.40 3.35
C GLU A 21 -10.53 1.28 2.18
N GLU A 22 -10.20 2.55 2.45
CA GLU A 22 -9.67 3.46 1.44
C GLU A 22 -8.27 3.05 0.98
N ILE A 23 -7.41 2.64 1.91
CA ILE A 23 -6.06 2.13 1.58
C ILE A 23 -6.19 0.92 0.64
N ARG A 24 -7.02 -0.07 0.97
CA ARG A 24 -7.29 -1.23 0.11
C ARG A 24 -7.80 -0.82 -1.26
N LYS A 25 -8.77 0.10 -1.31
CA LYS A 25 -9.35 0.58 -2.57
C LYS A 25 -8.30 1.26 -3.46
N LYS A 26 -7.47 2.13 -2.89
CA LYS A 26 -6.41 2.86 -3.61
C LYS A 26 -5.32 1.92 -4.12
N ILE A 27 -4.83 1.01 -3.28
CA ILE A 27 -3.83 0.00 -3.67
C ILE A 27 -4.39 -0.94 -4.75
N ARG A 28 -5.64 -1.39 -4.61
CA ARG A 28 -6.29 -2.24 -5.60
C ARG A 28 -6.41 -1.56 -6.97
N GLY A 29 -6.66 -0.25 -6.99
CA GLY A 29 -6.68 0.58 -8.20
C GLY A 29 -5.30 0.98 -8.73
N ALA A 30 -4.21 0.76 -7.98
CA ALA A 30 -2.88 1.14 -8.39
C ALA A 30 -2.40 0.35 -9.60
N TYR A 31 -1.51 0.94 -10.40
CA TYR A 31 -0.85 0.25 -11.50
C TYR A 31 0.06 -0.86 -10.93
N CYS A 32 -0.10 -2.09 -11.41
CA CYS A 32 0.69 -3.25 -10.97
C CYS A 32 0.70 -4.29 -12.09
N PRO A 33 1.52 -4.09 -13.13
CA PRO A 33 1.63 -5.03 -14.25
C PRO A 33 2.27 -6.35 -13.78
N PRO A 34 1.78 -7.52 -14.26
CA PRO A 34 2.37 -8.80 -13.90
C PRO A 34 3.80 -8.93 -14.42
N GLN A 35 4.69 -9.51 -13.61
CA GLN A 35 6.09 -9.79 -13.97
C GLN A 35 6.92 -8.56 -14.38
N GLU A 36 6.51 -7.36 -13.98
CA GLU A 36 7.21 -6.11 -14.27
C GLU A 36 7.39 -5.29 -12.99
N ALA A 37 8.65 -5.02 -12.65
CA ALA A 37 9.05 -4.27 -11.45
C ALA A 37 9.23 -2.78 -11.72
N HIS A 38 9.71 -2.42 -12.92
CA HIS A 38 10.02 -1.04 -13.25
C HIS A 38 8.75 -0.19 -13.38
N GLY A 39 8.69 0.92 -12.63
CA GLY A 39 7.52 1.81 -12.62
C GLY A 39 6.27 1.20 -11.98
N ASN A 40 6.43 0.13 -11.18
CA ASN A 40 5.34 -0.49 -10.44
C ASN A 40 5.20 0.15 -9.05
N PRO A 41 4.22 1.05 -8.83
CA PRO A 41 4.08 1.77 -7.56
C PRO A 41 3.80 0.84 -6.37
N VAL A 42 3.22 -0.35 -6.59
CA VAL A 42 2.96 -1.30 -5.49
C VAL A 42 4.26 -1.93 -5.00
N LEU A 43 5.18 -2.27 -5.91
CA LEU A 43 6.51 -2.75 -5.55
C LEU A 43 7.38 -1.64 -4.94
N GLU A 44 7.26 -0.41 -5.42
CA GLU A 44 7.94 0.74 -4.80
C GLU A 44 7.46 0.98 -3.37
N LEU A 45 6.15 0.89 -3.11
CA LEU A 45 5.59 0.96 -1.75
C LEU A 45 6.11 -0.18 -0.87
N ALA A 46 6.18 -1.41 -1.41
CA ALA A 46 6.76 -2.53 -0.68
C ALA A 46 8.22 -2.22 -0.31
N ARG A 47 9.04 -1.77 -1.26
CA ARG A 47 10.47 -1.48 -1.08
C ARG A 47 10.73 -0.37 -0.07
N TYR A 48 10.12 0.80 -0.30
CA TYR A 48 10.49 2.04 0.40
C TYR A 48 9.67 2.32 1.65
N VAL A 49 8.53 1.63 1.82
CA VAL A 49 7.67 1.81 3.00
C VAL A 49 7.63 0.52 3.80
N VAL A 50 7.17 -0.58 3.20
CA VAL A 50 6.94 -1.82 3.96
C VAL A 50 8.25 -2.38 4.52
N PHE A 51 9.23 -2.67 3.67
CA PHE A 51 10.52 -3.24 4.11
C PHE A 51 11.42 -2.25 4.88
N THR A 52 11.03 -0.97 4.96
CA THR A 52 11.71 0.02 5.82
C THR A 52 11.13 0.05 7.24
N HIS A 53 9.86 -0.34 7.40
CA HIS A 53 9.15 -0.34 8.68
C HIS A 53 8.92 -1.73 9.27
N MET A 54 8.97 -2.78 8.45
CA MET A 54 8.71 -4.16 8.82
C MET A 54 9.82 -5.06 8.26
N ASP A 55 10.26 -6.03 9.04
CA ASP A 55 11.29 -6.99 8.62
C ASP A 55 10.74 -8.03 7.63
N THR A 56 9.44 -8.34 7.72
CA THR A 56 8.80 -9.39 6.93
C THR A 56 7.46 -8.94 6.38
N LEU A 57 7.27 -9.06 5.06
CA LEU A 57 5.97 -8.87 4.41
C LEU A 57 5.22 -10.21 4.33
N HIS A 58 4.05 -10.27 4.95
CA HIS A 58 3.16 -11.43 4.92
C HIS A 58 2.08 -11.26 3.86
N ILE A 59 1.93 -12.27 2.99
CA ILE A 59 0.88 -12.31 1.97
C ILE A 59 0.02 -13.54 2.19
N ASN A 60 -1.21 -13.29 2.66
CA ASN A 60 -2.19 -14.33 2.93
C ASN A 60 -2.97 -14.65 1.65
N ARG A 61 -2.63 -15.76 1.00
CA ARG A 61 -3.37 -16.29 -0.15
C ARG A 61 -3.91 -17.69 0.13
N PRO A 62 -5.08 -18.06 -0.41
CA PRO A 62 -5.64 -19.41 -0.28
C PRO A 62 -4.64 -20.51 -0.72
N GLN A 63 -4.69 -21.70 -0.10
CA GLN A 63 -3.83 -22.84 -0.47
C GLN A 63 -3.88 -23.18 -1.97
N LYS A 64 -5.05 -23.05 -2.60
CA LYS A 64 -5.24 -23.25 -4.05
C LYS A 64 -4.39 -22.33 -4.94
N TYR A 65 -3.86 -21.24 -4.40
CA TYR A 65 -3.02 -20.27 -5.13
C TYR A 65 -1.58 -20.23 -4.60
N GLY A 66 -1.15 -21.28 -3.88
CA GLY A 66 0.22 -21.40 -3.37
C GLY A 66 0.40 -21.08 -1.89
N GLY A 67 -0.70 -20.87 -1.15
CA GLY A 67 -0.69 -20.73 0.32
C GLY A 67 -0.02 -19.46 0.85
N ALA A 68 -0.19 -19.19 2.15
CA ALA A 68 0.42 -18.03 2.80
C ALA A 68 1.94 -18.03 2.58
N ILE A 69 2.48 -16.88 2.19
CA ILE A 69 3.90 -16.67 1.90
C ILE A 69 4.39 -15.46 2.68
N ALA A 70 5.64 -15.53 3.13
CA ALA A 70 6.31 -14.44 3.82
C ALA A 70 7.63 -14.14 3.10
N TYR A 71 7.90 -12.86 2.88
CA TYR A 71 9.14 -12.37 2.28
C TYR A 71 9.93 -11.59 3.32
N ASN A 72 11.21 -11.91 3.49
CA ASN A 72 12.07 -11.26 4.49
C ASN A 72 12.93 -10.14 3.90
N SER A 73 12.87 -9.95 2.58
CA SER A 73 13.59 -8.90 1.89
C SER A 73 12.84 -8.51 0.61
N TYR A 74 13.09 -7.28 0.14
CA TYR A 74 12.52 -6.80 -1.11
C TYR A 74 13.04 -7.61 -2.31
N GLU A 75 14.30 -8.04 -2.26
CA GLU A 75 14.95 -8.80 -3.32
C GLU A 75 14.30 -10.17 -3.52
N GLU A 76 13.85 -10.82 -2.44
CA GLU A 76 13.07 -12.06 -2.52
C GLU A 76 11.70 -11.82 -3.16
N LEU A 77 11.00 -10.76 -2.72
CA LEU A 77 9.69 -10.39 -3.26
C LEU A 77 9.76 -10.07 -4.76
N GLU A 78 10.71 -9.22 -5.15
CA GLU A 78 10.92 -8.81 -6.54
C GLU A 78 11.22 -10.02 -7.42
N ARG A 79 12.11 -10.92 -6.98
CA ARG A 79 12.47 -12.14 -7.71
C ARG A 79 11.26 -13.02 -7.98
N ASP A 80 10.44 -13.31 -6.96
CA ASP A 80 9.28 -14.19 -7.11
C ASP A 80 8.14 -13.53 -7.89
N TYR A 81 8.02 -12.21 -7.81
CA TYR A 81 7.07 -11.44 -8.64
C TYR A 81 7.46 -11.45 -10.12
N LEU A 82 8.74 -11.20 -10.44
CA LEU A 82 9.27 -11.28 -11.81
C LEU A 82 9.21 -12.70 -12.38
N ALA A 83 9.39 -13.72 -11.53
CA ALA A 83 9.23 -15.12 -11.91
C ALA A 83 7.75 -15.55 -12.09
N GLY A 84 6.79 -14.67 -11.81
CA GLY A 84 5.36 -14.96 -11.94
C GLY A 84 4.79 -15.90 -10.88
N LYS A 85 5.52 -16.14 -9.78
CA LYS A 85 5.05 -16.99 -8.66
C LYS A 85 4.09 -16.25 -7.72
N LEU A 86 4.12 -14.92 -7.76
CA LEU A 86 3.24 -14.04 -7.02
C LEU A 86 2.33 -13.27 -7.97
N HIS A 87 1.02 -13.39 -7.78
CA HIS A 87 0.05 -12.69 -8.61
C HIS A 87 -0.08 -11.21 -8.20
N PRO A 88 -0.30 -10.27 -9.13
CA PRO A 88 -0.45 -8.83 -8.81
C PRO A 88 -1.54 -8.52 -7.77
N LEU A 89 -2.63 -9.29 -7.77
CA LEU A 89 -3.70 -9.13 -6.79
C LEU A 89 -3.22 -9.50 -5.38
N ASP A 90 -2.50 -10.61 -5.23
CA ASP A 90 -1.99 -11.05 -3.93
C ASP A 90 -0.97 -10.06 -3.38
N LEU A 91 -0.08 -9.54 -4.26
CA LEU A 91 0.86 -8.49 -3.91
C LEU A 91 0.13 -7.23 -3.40
N LYS A 92 -0.89 -6.78 -4.12
CA LYS A 92 -1.70 -5.61 -3.75
C LYS A 92 -2.35 -5.77 -2.38
N GLU A 93 -3.00 -6.90 -2.13
CA GLU A 93 -3.65 -7.15 -0.83
C GLU A 93 -2.61 -7.22 0.29
N GLY A 94 -1.49 -7.92 0.09
CA GLY A 94 -0.41 -7.99 1.09
C GLY A 94 0.18 -6.62 1.44
N VAL A 95 0.49 -5.80 0.43
CA VAL A 95 1.00 -4.44 0.65
C VAL A 95 -0.06 -3.54 1.31
N ALA A 96 -1.34 -3.69 0.96
CA ALA A 96 -2.41 -2.93 1.60
C ALA A 96 -2.52 -3.24 3.10
N GLU A 97 -2.51 -4.53 3.49
CA GLU A 97 -2.53 -4.92 4.90
C GLU A 97 -1.31 -4.41 5.68
N ALA A 98 -0.11 -4.51 5.10
CA ALA A 98 1.10 -3.97 5.71
C ALA A 98 1.01 -2.45 5.92
N LEU A 99 0.51 -1.71 4.93
CA LEU A 99 0.31 -0.26 5.06
C LEU A 99 -0.75 0.09 6.11
N ILE A 100 -1.81 -0.71 6.23
CA ILE A 100 -2.82 -0.55 7.28
C ILE A 100 -2.17 -0.68 8.65
N GLU A 101 -1.34 -1.69 8.86
CA GLU A 101 -0.63 -1.91 10.11
C GLU A 101 0.33 -0.75 10.43
N ILE A 102 1.17 -0.35 9.47
CA ILE A 102 2.13 0.75 9.61
C ILE A 102 1.42 2.07 9.98
N LEU A 103 0.24 2.33 9.39
CA LEU A 103 -0.52 3.55 9.63
C LEU A 103 -1.48 3.46 10.83
N ALA A 104 -1.58 2.30 11.51
CA ALA A 104 -2.47 2.13 12.65
C ALA A 104 -2.20 3.10 13.82
N PRO A 105 -0.95 3.38 14.22
CA PRO A 105 -0.67 4.32 15.31
C PRO A 105 -1.16 5.74 15.00
N VAL A 106 -1.09 6.15 13.73
CA VAL A 106 -1.58 7.47 13.29
C VAL A 106 -3.10 7.55 13.42
N ARG A 107 -3.82 6.51 12.98
CA ARG A 107 -5.29 6.47 13.09
C ARG A 107 -5.74 6.47 14.55
N GLU A 108 -5.07 5.72 15.41
CA GLU A 108 -5.38 5.72 16.85
C GLU A 108 -5.08 7.09 17.49
N TYR A 109 -4.04 7.82 17.05
CA TYR A 109 -3.78 9.17 17.53
C TYR A 109 -4.93 10.16 17.23
N PHE A 110 -5.58 10.01 16.06
CA PHE A 110 -6.67 10.89 15.66
C PHE A 110 -8.05 10.47 16.18
N LYS A 111 -8.17 9.27 16.75
CA LYS A 111 -9.40 8.77 17.38
C LYS A 111 -9.76 9.63 18.59
N GLY A 112 -10.97 10.19 18.60
CA GLY A 112 -11.39 11.19 19.60
C GLY A 112 -10.81 12.59 19.38
N ARG A 113 -10.09 12.81 18.29
CA ARG A 113 -9.58 14.12 17.83
C ARG A 113 -10.07 14.45 16.42
N GLU A 114 -11.27 13.98 16.05
CA GLU A 114 -11.82 14.14 14.69
C GLU A 114 -11.86 15.60 14.25
N LYS A 115 -12.13 16.52 15.17
CA LYS A 115 -12.15 17.97 14.91
C LYS A 115 -10.85 18.51 14.29
N ILE A 116 -9.70 17.89 14.60
CA ILE A 116 -8.41 18.29 14.01
C ILE A 116 -8.36 17.89 12.53
N LEU A 117 -8.81 16.68 12.21
CA LEU A 117 -8.92 16.19 10.83
C LEU A 117 -9.94 16.98 10.03
N GLU A 118 -11.12 17.23 10.60
CA GLU A 118 -12.18 18.03 9.97
C GLU A 118 -11.69 19.43 9.64
N ARG A 119 -11.00 20.09 10.58
CA ARG A 119 -10.40 21.41 10.36
C ARG A 119 -9.38 21.36 9.22
N MET A 120 -8.51 20.35 9.20
CA MET A 120 -7.52 20.17 8.13
C MET A 120 -8.19 19.96 6.76
N LEU A 121 -9.26 19.17 6.69
CA LEU A 121 -9.99 18.91 5.46
C LEU A 121 -10.78 20.12 4.97
N SER A 122 -11.30 20.95 5.90
CA SER A 122 -12.01 22.19 5.58
C SER A 122 -11.11 23.33 5.09
N MET A 123 -9.79 23.20 5.28
CA MET A 123 -8.84 24.18 4.76
C MET A 123 -8.73 23.98 3.25
N GLU A 124 -9.24 24.95 2.48
CA GLU A 124 -9.02 24.98 1.04
C GLU A 124 -7.53 25.03 0.75
N ILE A 125 -7.04 24.10 -0.07
CA ILE A 125 -5.67 24.14 -0.60
C ILE A 125 -5.62 25.34 -1.53
N THR A 126 -5.27 26.50 -1.00
CA THR A 126 -5.02 27.70 -1.79
C THR A 126 -3.78 27.41 -2.64
N ARG A 127 -3.96 27.49 -3.96
CA ARG A 127 -2.99 27.05 -4.97
C ARG A 127 -2.01 28.16 -5.33
#